data_AF-A0A2A4Z0W3-F1
#
_entry.id   AF-A0A2A4Z0W3-F1
#
_cell.length_a   1.000
_cell.length_b   1.000
_cell.length_c   1.000
_cell.angle_alpha   90.00
_cell.angle_beta   90.00
_cell.angle_gamma   90.00
#
_symmetry.space_group_name_H-M   'P 1'
#
loop_
_entity.id
_entity.type
_entity.pdbx_description
1 polymer ?
#
loop_
_entity_poly.entity_id
_entity_poly.type
_entity_poly.pdbx_seq_one_letter_code
_entity_poly.pdbx_strand_id
1 'polypeptide(L)'
;MTKSISQNEPITSEVTCYIGVDISKKVLDAATYPEGKSKQFTNDFNGYKALFHWFNYLNAVSIVFVSTGIYHQGLQHYIDE
;
A
#
# COMPACT_ATOMS: atom_id res chain seq x y z
N MET A 1 -43.13 2.89 -11.97
CA MET A 1 -42.46 4.18 -11.71
C MET A 1 -41.09 3.88 -11.13
N THR A 2 -40.08 3.74 -11.99
CA THR A 2 -38.71 3.41 -11.56
C THR A 2 -37.92 4.71 -11.62
N LYS A 3 -37.45 5.19 -10.46
CA LYS A 3 -36.70 6.45 -10.36
C LYS A 3 -35.38 6.32 -11.13
N SER A 4 -35.19 7.22 -12.09
CA SER A 4 -33.90 7.48 -12.75
C SER A 4 -32.93 8.02 -11.71
N ILE A 5 -31.82 7.33 -11.48
CA ILE A 5 -30.73 7.83 -10.64
C ILE A 5 -29.91 8.79 -11.50
N SER A 6 -29.81 10.03 -11.04
CA SER A 6 -29.02 11.10 -11.64
C SER A 6 -27.53 10.75 -11.57
N GLN A 7 -26.87 10.64 -12.71
CA GLN A 7 -25.42 10.54 -12.78
C GLN A 7 -24.83 11.92 -12.45
N ASN A 8 -24.24 12.09 -11.26
CA ASN A 8 -23.30 13.17 -10.92
C ASN A 8 -22.69 12.97 -9.50
N GLU A 9 -22.35 11.72 -9.15
CA GLU A 9 -21.48 11.44 -8.00
C GLU A 9 -20.10 11.04 -8.58
N PRO A 10 -18.97 11.58 -8.07
CA PRO A 10 -17.67 11.15 -8.53
C PRO A 10 -17.53 9.65 -8.26
N ILE A 11 -17.24 8.87 -9.31
CA ILE A 11 -16.89 7.46 -9.17
C ILE A 11 -15.61 7.41 -8.35
N THR A 12 -15.73 7.25 -7.03
CA THR A 12 -14.59 6.85 -6.21
C THR A 12 -14.19 5.48 -6.73
N SER A 13 -13.04 5.38 -7.40
CA SER A 13 -12.47 4.10 -7.83
C SER A 13 -12.52 3.16 -6.63
N GLU A 14 -13.31 2.08 -6.73
CA GLU A 14 -13.44 1.16 -5.61
C GLU A 14 -12.05 0.64 -5.23
N VAL A 15 -11.71 0.74 -3.95
CA VAL A 15 -10.47 0.17 -3.43
C VAL A 15 -10.55 -1.34 -3.61
N THR A 16 -9.78 -1.88 -4.55
CA THR A 16 -9.81 -3.31 -4.86
C THR A 16 -8.81 -4.12 -4.04
N CYS A 17 -7.80 -3.46 -3.46
CA CYS A 17 -6.73 -4.11 -2.69
C CYS A 17 -6.16 -3.17 -1.61
N TYR A 18 -6.00 -3.71 -0.41
CA TYR A 18 -5.30 -3.08 0.71
C TYR A 18 -3.96 -3.77 0.92
N ILE A 19 -2.94 -3.03 1.33
CA ILE A 19 -1.66 -3.60 1.73
C ILE A 19 -1.28 -3.13 3.13
N GLY A 20 -1.10 -4.07 4.05
CA GLY A 20 -0.48 -3.82 5.34
C GLY A 20 1.03 -4.05 5.26
N VAL A 21 1.82 -3.15 5.83
CA VAL A 21 3.29 -3.26 5.89
C VAL A 21 3.76 -3.13 7.34
N ASP A 22 4.38 -4.18 7.86
CA ASP A 22 5.08 -4.17 9.14
C ASP A 22 6.56 -3.80 8.93
N ILE A 23 7.02 -2.76 9.60
CA ILE A 23 8.33 -2.16 9.41
C ILE A 23 9.22 -2.49 10.60
N SER A 24 10.30 -3.23 10.33
CA SER A 24 11.39 -3.52 11.27
C SER A 24 12.70 -2.87 10.84
N LYS A 25 13.76 -3.03 11.64
CA LYS A 25 15.09 -2.50 11.30
C LYS A 25 15.64 -2.98 9.96
N LYS A 26 15.41 -4.25 9.60
CA LYS A 26 16.06 -4.88 8.44
C LYS A 26 15.13 -5.14 7.27
N VAL A 27 13.83 -5.28 7.56
CA VAL A 27 12.87 -5.76 6.58
C VAL A 27 11.53 -5.04 6.67
N LEU A 28 10.82 -5.04 5.55
CA LEU A 28 9.44 -4.60 5.38
C LEU A 28 8.60 -5.82 5.02
N ASP A 29 7.72 -6.24 5.92
CA ASP A 29 6.83 -7.39 5.73
C ASP A 29 5.47 -6.91 5.25
N ALA A 30 5.14 -7.18 3.99
CA ALA A 30 3.93 -6.69 3.37
C ALA A 30 2.92 -7.80 3.08
N ALA A 31 1.64 -7.54 3.32
CA ALA A 31 0.55 -8.48 3.10
C ALA A 31 -0.67 -7.79 2.45
N THR A 32 -1.28 -8.43 1.45
CA THR A 32 -2.46 -7.91 0.73
C THR A 32 -3.76 -8.41 1.35
N TYR A 33 -4.81 -7.61 1.32
CA TYR A 33 -6.19 -8.01 1.57
C TYR A 33 -7.08 -7.59 0.39
N PRO A 34 -7.99 -8.46 -0.11
CA PRO A 34 -8.37 -9.76 0.44
C PRO A 34 -7.55 -10.96 -0.06
N GLU A 35 -6.70 -10.80 -1.08
CA GLU A 35 -6.00 -11.94 -1.72
C GLU A 35 -5.04 -12.71 -0.80
N GLY A 36 -4.59 -12.12 0.32
CA GLY A 36 -3.71 -12.79 1.28
C GLY A 36 -2.29 -13.07 0.80
N LYS A 37 -1.83 -12.44 -0.30
CA LYS A 37 -0.44 -12.54 -0.78
C LYS A 37 0.48 -11.80 0.19
N SER A 38 1.66 -12.37 0.45
CA SER A 38 2.69 -11.73 1.28
C SER A 38 4.03 -11.65 0.55
N LYS A 39 4.81 -10.62 0.88
CA LYS A 39 6.16 -10.43 0.37
C LYS A 39 7.01 -9.63 1.35
N GLN A 40 8.26 -10.05 1.51
CA GLN A 40 9.24 -9.35 2.33
C GLN A 40 10.21 -8.57 1.44
N PHE A 41 10.61 -7.39 1.88
CA PHE A 41 11.58 -6.52 1.25
C PHE A 41 12.64 -6.08 2.26
N THR A 42 13.81 -5.64 1.81
CA THR A 42 14.82 -5.02 2.68
C THR A 42 14.37 -3.63 3.12
N ASN A 43 14.73 -3.21 4.34
CA ASN A 43 14.52 -1.83 4.80
C ASN A 43 15.67 -0.93 4.33
N ASP A 44 15.78 -0.78 3.01
CA ASP A 44 16.75 0.06 2.32
C ASP A 44 16.18 0.55 0.98
N PHE A 45 16.92 1.40 0.27
CA PHE A 45 16.49 1.99 -1.00
C PHE A 45 16.05 0.95 -2.05
N ASN A 46 16.76 -0.19 -2.14
CA ASN A 46 16.42 -1.24 -3.10
C ASN A 46 15.10 -1.92 -2.73
N GLY A 47 14.89 -2.16 -1.43
CA GLY A 47 13.65 -2.70 -0.92
C GLY A 47 12.46 -1.75 -1.08
N TYR A 48 12.65 -0.44 -0.91
CA TYR A 48 11.60 0.57 -1.16
C TYR A 48 11.13 0.54 -2.61
N LYS A 49 12.09 0.56 -3.55
CA LYS A 49 11.79 0.49 -4.99
C LYS A 49 11.05 -0.81 -5.34
N ALA A 50 11.47 -1.94 -4.78
CA ALA A 50 10.83 -3.23 -5.01
C ALA A 50 9.42 -3.31 -4.41
N LEU A 51 9.22 -2.72 -3.23
CA LEU A 51 7.91 -2.59 -2.57
C LEU A 51 6.94 -1.76 -3.41
N PHE A 52 7.37 -0.59 -3.88
CA PHE A 52 6.58 0.29 -4.75
C PHE A 52 6.21 -0.36 -6.08
N HIS A 53 7.16 -1.06 -6.70
CA HIS A 53 6.88 -1.82 -7.92
C HIS A 53 5.81 -2.90 -7.68
N TRP A 54 5.83 -3.55 -6.51
CA TRP A 54 4.83 -4.53 -6.14
C TRP A 54 3.45 -3.90 -5.91
N PHE A 55 3.38 -2.72 -5.30
CA PHE A 55 2.12 -1.97 -5.13
C PHE A 55 1.49 -1.58 -6.46
N ASN A 56 2.29 -1.06 -7.39
CA ASN A 56 1.83 -0.68 -8.72
C ASN A 56 1.31 -1.88 -9.52
N TYR A 57 1.99 -3.03 -9.42
CA TYR A 57 1.50 -4.26 -10.06
C TYR A 57 0.13 -4.70 -9.53
N LEU A 58 -0.15 -4.45 -8.25
CA LEU A 58 -1.38 -4.85 -7.58
C LEU A 58 -2.52 -3.83 -7.71
N ASN A 59 -2.29 -2.66 -8.32
CA ASN A 59 -3.22 -1.52 -8.30
C ASN A 59 -3.72 -1.20 -6.88
N ALA A 60 -2.83 -1.28 -5.89
CA ALA A 60 -3.21 -1.07 -4.49
C ALA A 60 -3.70 0.37 -4.27
N VAL A 61 -4.85 0.52 -3.60
CA VAL A 61 -5.51 1.84 -3.42
C VAL A 61 -5.35 2.37 -1.99
N SER A 62 -4.97 1.53 -1.02
CA SER A 62 -4.69 1.97 0.35
C SER A 62 -3.59 1.13 1.01
N ILE A 63 -2.59 1.82 1.57
CA ILE A 63 -1.43 1.20 2.23
C ILE A 63 -1.45 1.62 3.70
N VAL A 64 -1.34 0.65 4.60
CA VAL A 64 -1.27 0.86 6.04
C VAL A 64 0.12 0.46 6.53
N PHE A 65 0.83 1.41 7.12
CA PHE A 65 2.14 1.17 7.72
C PHE A 65 2.01 0.98 9.23
N VAL A 66 2.60 -0.10 9.75
CA VAL A 66 2.79 -0.33 11.18
C VAL A 66 4.28 -0.34 11.45
N SER A 67 4.76 0.56 12.29
CA SER A 67 6.20 0.72 12.53
C SER A 67 6.56 0.47 13.98
N THR A 68 7.63 -0.29 14.18
CA THR A 68 8.28 -0.40 15.49
C THR A 68 9.40 0.65 15.61
N GLY A 69 9.17 1.72 16.39
CA GLY A 69 10.16 2.78 16.59
C GLY A 69 10.47 3.60 15.32
N ILE A 70 11.70 4.11 15.18
CA ILE A 70 12.09 5.09 14.14
C ILE A 70 12.32 4.51 12.74
N TYR A 71 12.19 3.19 12.56
CA TYR A 71 12.64 2.53 11.31
C TYR A 71 11.77 2.83 10.09
N HIS A 72 10.64 3.53 10.25
CA HIS A 72 9.81 4.00 9.14
C HIS A 72 10.37 5.26 8.46
N GLN A 73 11.29 6.00 9.10
CA GLN A 73 11.75 7.31 8.60
C GLN A 73 12.38 7.23 7.22
N GLY A 74 13.17 6.19 6.94
CA GLY A 74 13.80 6.00 5.64
C GLY A 74 12.78 5.77 4.53
N LEU A 75 11.74 4.97 4.80
CA LEU A 75 10.63 4.75 3.87
C LEU A 75 9.82 6.03 3.68
N GLN A 76 9.49 6.75 4.77
CA GLN A 76 8.76 8.01 4.69
C GLN A 76 9.48 9.03 3.82
N HIS A 77 10.79 9.21 4.02
CA HIS A 77 11.56 10.16 3.22
C HIS A 77 11.54 9.82 1.73
N TYR A 78 11.58 8.52 1.37
CA TYR A 78 11.47 8.07 -0.01
C TYR A 78 10.10 8.35 -0.64
N ILE A 79 9.02 8.41 0.17
CA ILE A 79 7.66 8.70 -0.30
C ILE A 79 7.43 10.20 -0.51
N ASP A 80 8.06 11.03 0.32
CA ASP A 80 7.91 12.48 0.29
C ASP A 80 8.73 13.15 -0.85
N GLU A 81 9.62 12.41 -1.53
CA GLU A 81 10.41 12.82 -2.71
C GLU A 81 9.70 12.52 -4.05
#